data_AF-A0A833A3E2-F1
#
_entry.id   AF-A0A833A3E2-F1
#
_cell.length_a   1.000
_cell.length_b   1.000
_cell.length_c   1.000
_cell.angle_alpha   90.00
_cell.angle_beta   90.00
_cell.angle_gamma   90.00
#
_symmetry.space_group_name_H-M   'P 1'
#
loop_
_entity.id
_entity.type
_entity.pdbx_description
1 polymer ?
#
loop_
_entity_poly.entity_id
_entity_poly.type
_entity_poly.pdbx_seq_one_letter_code
_entity_poly.pdbx_strand_id
1 'polypeptide(L)'
;MSTPSKERTIFSVRIRRGPDIKHYDLYFGDDGLHFLYLGEYWERLRPKTGLQQRMDMLIYSLKKKRRRQGGEKRVEDFTIPYNDIKEYVLEWNVEECRLTLHTKQGVIEIRFSPKVYELVKKLIKKYVELHASGRIVRRAR
;
A
#
# COMPACT_ATOMS: atom_id res chain seq x y z
N MET A 1 6.03 -4.84 -20.01
CA MET A 1 5.95 -4.63 -18.55
C MET A 1 5.47 -5.93 -17.93
N SER A 2 6.31 -6.55 -17.11
CA SER A 2 6.08 -7.87 -16.51
C SER A 2 4.87 -7.83 -15.58
N THR A 3 3.98 -8.80 -15.70
CA THR A 3 2.84 -8.97 -14.80
C THR A 3 3.35 -9.04 -13.35
N PRO A 4 2.81 -8.25 -12.40
CA PRO A 4 3.34 -8.25 -11.03
C PRO A 4 3.17 -9.64 -10.41
N SER A 5 4.29 -10.30 -10.11
CA SER A 5 4.28 -11.56 -9.37
C SER A 5 3.62 -11.36 -8.01
N LYS A 6 2.74 -12.28 -7.61
CA LYS A 6 2.04 -12.26 -6.31
C LYS A 6 3.01 -12.13 -5.14
N GLU A 7 4.24 -12.65 -5.28
CA GLU A 7 5.26 -12.64 -4.23
C GLU A 7 5.86 -11.27 -3.95
N ARG A 8 5.65 -10.29 -4.85
CA ARG A 8 6.16 -8.92 -4.71
C ARG A 8 5.04 -7.89 -4.48
N THR A 9 3.81 -8.37 -4.30
CA THR A 9 2.63 -7.50 -4.24
C THR A 9 1.96 -7.58 -2.89
N ILE A 10 1.77 -6.43 -2.26
CA ILE A 10 0.96 -6.25 -1.07
C ILE A 10 -0.39 -5.70 -1.50
N PHE A 11 -1.43 -6.48 -1.29
CA PHE A 11 -2.77 -6.10 -1.71
C PHE A 11 -3.48 -5.22 -0.68
N SER A 12 -4.23 -4.21 -1.16
CA SER A 12 -5.14 -3.39 -0.36
C SER A 12 -4.49 -2.60 0.78
N VAL A 13 -3.43 -1.86 0.50
CA VAL A 13 -2.83 -0.94 1.45
C VAL A 13 -3.59 0.39 1.50
N ARG A 14 -3.64 1.01 2.67
CA ARG A 14 -4.12 2.40 2.84
C ARG A 14 -2.93 3.33 2.82
N ILE A 15 -2.98 4.37 2.01
CA ILE A 15 -1.91 5.35 1.88
C ILE A 15 -2.43 6.70 2.26
N ARG A 16 -1.72 7.34 3.19
CA ARG A 16 -1.97 8.72 3.57
C ARG A 16 -0.89 9.61 2.96
N ARG A 17 -1.32 10.60 2.18
CA ARG A 17 -0.48 11.63 1.56
C ARG A 17 -1.12 12.99 1.87
N GLY A 18 -0.73 13.61 2.98
CA GLY A 18 -1.44 14.78 3.50
C GLY A 18 -2.75 14.42 4.24
N PRO A 19 -3.86 15.17 4.04
CA PRO A 19 -5.10 14.96 4.78
C PRO A 19 -5.93 13.78 4.28
N ASP A 20 -5.80 13.38 3.00
CA ASP A 20 -6.60 12.33 2.38
C ASP A 20 -5.96 10.94 2.53
N ILE A 21 -6.80 9.91 2.69
CA ILE A 21 -6.39 8.49 2.67
C ILE A 21 -6.98 7.81 1.43
N LYS A 22 -6.14 7.08 0.72
CA LYS A 22 -6.48 6.41 -0.54
C LYS A 22 -6.05 4.94 -0.49
N HIS A 23 -6.72 4.07 -1.25
CA HIS A 23 -6.43 2.64 -1.27
C HIS A 23 -5.65 2.25 -2.53
N TYR A 24 -4.61 1.42 -2.33
CA TYR A 24 -3.73 0.95 -3.39
C TYR A 24 -3.42 -0.54 -3.27
N ASP A 25 -3.10 -1.20 -4.37
CA ASP A 25 -2.24 -2.38 -4.35
C ASP A 25 -0.78 -1.86 -4.48
N LEU A 26 0.13 -2.34 -3.62
CA LEU A 26 1.54 -1.94 -3.59
C LEU A 26 2.40 -3.05 -4.20
N TYR A 27 3.22 -2.73 -5.17
CA TYR A 27 4.11 -3.65 -5.87
C TYR A 27 5.57 -3.22 -5.73
N PHE A 28 6.44 -4.17 -5.37
CA PHE A 28 7.90 -3.99 -5.33
C PHE A 28 8.47 -4.37 -6.70
N GLY A 29 8.67 -3.37 -7.55
CA GLY A 29 9.33 -3.51 -8.84
C GLY A 29 10.85 -3.52 -8.69
N ASP A 30 11.55 -3.66 -9.80
CA ASP A 30 13.02 -3.61 -9.79
C ASP A 30 13.53 -2.14 -9.73
N ASP A 31 12.70 -1.18 -10.18
CA ASP A 31 12.97 0.26 -10.26
C ASP A 31 12.41 1.06 -9.07
N GLY A 32 11.43 0.53 -8.35
CA GLY A 32 10.81 1.23 -7.24
C GLY A 32 9.56 0.58 -6.68
N LEU A 33 8.90 1.32 -5.78
CA LEU A 33 7.60 0.96 -5.22
C LEU A 33 6.49 1.52 -6.11
N HIS A 34 5.68 0.63 -6.69
CA HIS A 34 4.57 0.99 -7.54
C HIS A 34 3.25 0.91 -6.78
N PHE A 35 2.41 1.92 -6.93
CA PHE A 35 1.14 2.05 -6.26
C PHE A 35 0.02 2.08 -7.29
N LEU A 36 -0.80 1.03 -7.28
CA LEU A 36 -1.93 0.86 -8.19
C LEU A 36 -3.22 1.23 -7.48
N TYR A 37 -3.84 2.34 -7.89
CA TYR A 37 -5.00 2.92 -7.22
C TYR A 37 -6.23 2.02 -7.36
N LEU A 38 -6.86 1.74 -6.21
CA LEU A 38 -8.04 0.90 -6.08
C LEU A 38 -9.34 1.69 -5.88
N GLY A 39 -9.27 2.99 -5.58
CA GLY A 39 -10.43 3.85 -5.29
C GLY A 39 -10.44 4.43 -3.86
N GLU A 40 -11.26 5.45 -3.65
CA GLU A 40 -11.52 6.15 -2.37
C GLU A 40 -12.79 5.64 -1.66
N TYR A 41 -13.00 4.33 -1.64
CA TYR A 41 -14.36 3.80 -1.50
C TYR A 41 -15.01 3.88 -0.10
N TRP A 42 -14.33 4.39 0.94
CA TRP A 42 -14.81 4.24 2.32
C TRP A 42 -14.82 5.49 3.20
N GLU A 43 -14.00 6.51 2.93
CA GLU A 43 -13.88 7.61 3.90
C GLU A 43 -14.92 8.73 3.72
N ARG A 44 -15.51 8.87 2.53
CA ARG A 44 -16.48 9.95 2.25
C ARG A 44 -17.96 9.52 2.28
N LEU A 45 -18.27 8.23 2.36
CA LEU A 45 -19.66 7.74 2.34
C LEU A 45 -19.89 6.75 3.49
N ARG A 46 -20.57 7.21 4.54
CA ARG A 46 -21.05 6.32 5.61
C ARG A 46 -22.12 5.38 5.04
N PRO A 47 -21.96 4.05 5.05
CA PRO A 47 -23.06 3.14 4.78
C PRO A 47 -24.08 3.28 5.91
N LYS A 48 -25.34 3.61 5.58
CA LYS A 48 -26.41 3.78 6.58
C LYS A 48 -27.01 2.43 7.03
N THR A 49 -26.77 1.34 6.30
CA THR A 49 -27.33 0.00 6.60
C THR A 49 -26.37 -1.15 6.23
N GLY A 50 -26.55 -2.32 6.84
CA GLY A 50 -25.71 -3.51 6.63
C GLY A 50 -25.88 -4.20 5.27
N LEU A 51 -27.00 -4.01 4.57
CA LEU A 51 -27.19 -4.52 3.20
C LEU A 51 -26.37 -3.70 2.19
N GLN A 52 -26.41 -2.38 2.33
CA GLN A 52 -25.65 -1.46 1.48
C GLN A 52 -24.15 -1.70 1.63
N GLN A 53 -23.69 -1.94 2.86
CA GLN A 53 -22.31 -2.32 3.15
C GLN A 53 -21.85 -3.57 2.36
N ARG A 54 -22.69 -4.61 2.26
CA ARG A 54 -22.35 -5.84 1.51
C ARG A 54 -22.30 -5.58 0.00
N MET A 55 -23.23 -4.79 -0.53
CA MET A 55 -23.24 -4.43 -1.96
C MET A 55 -22.03 -3.59 -2.34
N ASP A 56 -21.66 -2.61 -1.53
CA ASP A 56 -20.49 -1.77 -1.76
C ASP A 56 -19.20 -2.59 -1.71
N MET A 57 -19.09 -3.53 -0.76
CA MET A 57 -17.98 -4.49 -0.71
C MET A 57 -17.90 -5.37 -1.95
N LEU A 58 -19.05 -5.81 -2.48
CA LEU A 58 -19.11 -6.60 -3.71
C LEU A 58 -18.64 -5.76 -4.90
N ILE A 59 -19.13 -4.53 -5.05
CA ILE A 59 -18.70 -3.60 -6.10
C ILE A 59 -17.20 -3.32 -6.02
N TYR A 60 -16.67 -3.09 -4.82
CA TYR A 60 -15.24 -2.89 -4.60
C TYR A 60 -14.42 -4.12 -5.03
N SER A 61 -14.86 -5.32 -4.66
CA SER A 61 -14.19 -6.56 -5.05
C SER A 61 -14.19 -6.78 -6.57
N LEU A 62 -15.27 -6.41 -7.25
CA LEU A 62 -15.41 -6.51 -8.70
C LEU A 62 -14.53 -5.49 -9.43
N LYS A 63 -14.52 -4.23 -8.97
CA LYS A 63 -13.62 -3.18 -9.50
C LYS A 63 -12.17 -3.60 -9.34
N LYS A 64 -11.80 -4.13 -8.17
CA LYS A 64 -10.46 -4.66 -7.90
C LYS A 64 -10.07 -5.80 -8.84
N LYS A 65 -10.98 -6.77 -9.05
CA LYS A 65 -10.76 -7.89 -9.96
C LYS A 65 -10.55 -7.41 -11.40
N ARG A 66 -11.40 -6.50 -11.88
CA ARG A 66 -11.30 -5.92 -13.23
C ARG A 66 -9.98 -5.17 -13.43
N ARG A 67 -9.53 -4.38 -12.46
CA ARG A 67 -8.25 -3.64 -12.55
C ARG A 67 -7.05 -4.57 -12.68
N ARG A 68 -7.03 -5.67 -11.92
CA ARG A 68 -5.97 -6.69 -12.02
C ARG A 68 -5.92 -7.40 -13.37
N GLN A 69 -7.03 -7.43 -14.10
CA GLN A 69 -7.12 -8.07 -15.42
C GLN A 69 -6.84 -7.09 -16.56
N GLY A 70 -7.21 -5.81 -16.41
CA GLY A 70 -7.22 -4.85 -17.51
C GLY A 70 -5.90 -4.12 -17.77
N GLY A 71 -4.95 -4.09 -16.81
CA GLY A 71 -3.65 -3.43 -17.00
C GLY A 71 -3.71 -1.91 -17.27
N GLU A 72 -4.88 -1.30 -17.09
CA GLU A 72 -5.15 0.10 -17.45
C GLU A 72 -4.52 1.06 -16.42
N LYS A 73 -3.53 1.85 -16.86
CA LYS A 73 -2.88 2.88 -16.01
C LYS A 73 -3.86 4.00 -15.69
N ARG A 74 -3.92 4.41 -14.43
CA ARG A 74 -4.66 5.60 -13.97
C ARG A 74 -3.72 6.74 -13.62
N VAL A 75 -4.26 7.96 -13.65
CA VAL A 75 -3.53 9.18 -13.28
C VAL A 75 -3.10 9.14 -11.81
N GLU A 76 -3.88 8.45 -10.97
CA GLU A 76 -3.61 8.30 -9.54
C GLU A 76 -2.58 7.21 -9.23
N ASP A 77 -2.22 6.37 -10.21
CA ASP A 77 -1.14 5.39 -10.07
C ASP A 77 0.19 6.14 -10.03
N PHE A 78 1.08 5.77 -9.11
CA PHE A 78 2.38 6.44 -8.99
C PHE A 78 3.46 5.46 -8.56
N THR A 79 4.71 5.86 -8.81
CA THR A 79 5.90 5.08 -8.44
C THR A 79 6.82 5.94 -7.59
N ILE A 80 7.39 5.34 -6.54
CA ILE A 80 8.47 5.93 -5.77
C ILE A 80 9.76 5.17 -6.14
N PRO A 81 10.72 5.81 -6.84
CA PRO A 81 12.02 5.23 -7.09
C PRO A 81 12.73 4.91 -5.77
N TYR A 82 13.47 3.80 -5.71
CA TYR A 82 14.19 3.43 -4.47
C TYR A 82 15.20 4.51 -4.05
N ASN A 83 15.87 5.15 -5.01
CA ASN A 83 16.82 6.24 -4.78
C ASN A 83 16.19 7.55 -4.25
N ASP A 84 14.85 7.63 -4.22
CA ASP A 84 14.13 8.77 -3.64
C ASP A 84 13.72 8.52 -2.19
N ILE A 85 13.83 7.29 -1.70
CA ILE A 85 13.59 6.93 -0.31
C ILE A 85 14.87 7.20 0.47
N LYS A 86 14.80 8.09 1.46
CA LYS A 86 15.93 8.42 2.34
C LYS A 86 15.91 7.56 3.60
N GLU A 87 14.73 7.46 4.20
CA GLU A 87 14.52 6.71 5.43
C GLU A 87 13.22 5.92 5.36
N TYR A 88 13.19 4.75 6.00
CA TYR A 88 11.96 4.03 6.26
C TYR A 88 11.82 3.67 7.75
N VAL A 89 10.58 3.66 8.24
CA VAL A 89 10.21 3.17 9.56
C VAL A 89 9.12 2.13 9.41
N LEU A 90 9.40 0.91 9.85
CA LEU A 90 8.42 -0.18 9.84
C LEU A 90 7.94 -0.46 11.26
N GLU A 91 6.64 -0.30 11.48
CA GLU A 91 5.98 -0.50 12.77
C GLU A 91 4.99 -1.67 12.72
N TRP A 92 5.08 -2.54 13.72
CA TRP A 92 4.11 -3.60 13.96
C TRP A 92 3.17 -3.22 15.11
N ASN A 93 1.87 -3.45 14.89
CA ASN A 93 0.83 -3.41 15.90
C ASN A 93 -0.21 -4.51 15.56
N VAL A 94 -0.84 -5.07 16.61
CA VAL A 94 -1.80 -6.17 16.56
C VAL A 94 -2.99 -5.89 15.64
N GLU A 95 -3.44 -4.64 15.57
CA GLU A 95 -4.60 -4.25 14.76
C GLU A 95 -4.20 -3.88 13.32
N GLU A 96 -3.11 -3.15 13.16
CA GLU A 96 -2.65 -2.62 11.87
C GLU A 96 -1.14 -2.34 11.90
N CYS A 97 -0.43 -2.71 10.84
CA CYS A 97 0.98 -2.36 10.68
C CYS A 97 1.13 -1.09 9.85
N ARG A 98 2.20 -0.34 10.09
CA ARG A 98 2.51 0.92 9.39
C ARG A 98 3.92 0.90 8.84
N LEU A 99 4.08 1.30 7.58
CA LEU A 99 5.34 1.60 6.93
C LEU A 99 5.34 3.10 6.60
N THR A 100 6.26 3.84 7.19
CA THR A 100 6.48 5.25 6.89
C THR A 100 7.72 5.39 6.03
N LEU A 101 7.58 6.04 4.88
CA LEU A 101 8.67 6.33 3.95
C LEU A 101 8.94 7.83 3.95
N HIS A 102 10.16 8.21 4.29
CA HIS A 102 10.66 9.58 4.13
C HIS A 102 11.31 9.68 2.75
N THR A 103 10.63 10.34 1.82
CA THR A 103 11.10 10.51 0.45
C THR A 103 11.59 11.94 0.20
N LYS A 104 12.26 12.18 -0.93
CA LYS A 104 12.59 13.55 -1.38
C LYS A 104 11.35 14.44 -1.56
N GLN A 105 10.19 13.84 -1.85
CA GLN A 105 8.92 14.53 -2.09
C GLN A 105 8.06 14.69 -0.82
N GLY A 106 8.53 14.21 0.33
CA GLY A 106 7.79 14.24 1.60
C GLY A 106 7.55 12.85 2.18
N VAL A 107 6.65 12.79 3.17
CA VAL A 107 6.37 11.57 3.95
C VAL A 107 5.16 10.83 3.39
N ILE A 108 5.30 9.51 3.27
CA ILE A 108 4.22 8.62 2.82
C ILE A 108 4.00 7.56 3.89
N GLU A 109 2.79 7.52 4.46
CA GLU A 109 2.40 6.48 5.42
C GLU A 109 1.57 5.41 4.71
N ILE A 110 2.01 4.16 4.79
CA ILE A 110 1.38 3.00 4.20
C ILE A 110 0.92 2.11 5.34
N ARG A 111 -0.38 1.82 5.41
CA ARG A 111 -0.96 0.93 6.42
C ARG A 111 -1.49 -0.35 5.81
N PHE A 112 -1.23 -1.46 6.48
CA PHE A 112 -1.52 -2.80 5.95
C PHE A 112 -1.81 -3.81 7.07
N SER A 113 -2.42 -4.93 6.68
CA SER A 113 -2.79 -5.99 7.62
C SER A 113 -1.56 -6.62 8.29
N PRO A 114 -1.59 -6.92 9.60
CA PRO A 114 -0.51 -7.63 10.26
C PRO A 114 -0.17 -9.00 9.64
N LYS A 115 -1.14 -9.63 8.96
CA LYS A 115 -0.96 -10.92 8.26
C LYS A 115 0.12 -10.89 7.18
N VAL A 116 0.40 -9.73 6.60
CA VAL A 116 1.41 -9.59 5.54
C VAL A 116 2.71 -8.96 6.06
N TYR A 117 2.84 -8.72 7.37
CA TYR A 117 3.98 -8.02 7.95
C TYR A 117 5.33 -8.66 7.62
N GLU A 118 5.48 -9.97 7.80
CA GLU A 118 6.74 -10.66 7.50
C GLU A 118 7.09 -10.61 6.01
N LEU A 119 6.09 -10.61 5.13
CA LEU A 119 6.29 -10.39 3.70
C LEU A 119 6.79 -8.96 3.44
N VAL A 120 6.14 -7.94 4.01
CA VAL A 120 6.55 -6.54 3.86
C VAL A 120 7.99 -6.35 4.35
N LYS A 121 8.32 -6.88 5.53
CA LYS A 121 9.66 -6.82 6.10
C LYS A 121 10.70 -7.46 5.19
N LYS A 122 10.41 -8.66 4.64
CA LYS A 122 11.29 -9.34 3.68
C LYS A 122 11.51 -8.50 2.41
N LEU A 123 10.46 -7.88 1.88
CA LEU A 123 10.53 -7.06 0.67
C LEU A 123 11.30 -5.75 0.91
N ILE A 124 11.09 -5.07 2.05
CA ILE A 124 11.88 -3.89 2.44
C ILE A 124 13.36 -4.24 2.55
N LYS A 125 13.70 -5.32 3.25
CA LYS A 125 15.09 -5.76 3.37
C LYS A 125 15.74 -6.04 2.01
N LYS A 126 14.98 -6.64 1.10
CA LYS A 126 15.48 -7.01 -0.23
C LYS A 126 15.69 -5.79 -1.14
N TYR A 127 14.77 -4.84 -1.13
CA TYR A 127 14.72 -3.79 -2.17
C TYR A 127 14.95 -2.37 -1.65
N VAL A 128 14.61 -2.06 -0.41
CA VAL A 128 14.65 -0.70 0.14
C VAL A 128 15.90 -0.45 0.97
N GLU A 129 16.31 -1.40 1.82
CA GLU A 129 17.51 -1.26 2.68
C GLU A 129 18.82 -1.07 1.90
N LEU A 130 18.85 -1.46 0.63
CA LEU A 130 20.00 -1.23 -0.25
C LEU A 130 20.20 0.26 -0.61
N HIS A 131 19.14 1.07 -0.49
CA HIS A 131 19.10 2.46 -0.95
C HIS A 131 18.80 3.46 0.17
N ALA A 132 18.18 3.01 1.25
CA ALA A 132 17.69 3.85 2.33
C ALA A 132 18.09 3.31 3.70
N SER A 133 18.42 4.20 4.62
CA SER A 133 18.55 3.85 6.04
C SER A 133 17.17 3.56 6.64
N GLY A 134 17.10 2.73 7.68
CA GLY A 134 15.81 2.55 8.35
C GLY A 134 15.90 1.80 9.66
N ARG A 135 14.77 1.76 10.35
CA ARG A 135 14.62 1.06 11.62
C ARG A 135 13.28 0.34 11.70
N ILE A 136 13.31 -0.80 12.37
CA ILE A 136 12.12 -1.60 12.66
C ILE A 136 11.74 -1.35 14.11
N VAL A 137 10.51 -0.88 14.33
CA VAL A 137 9.97 -0.57 15.66
C VAL A 137 8.89 -1.60 15.99
N ARG A 138 9.09 -2.34 17.07
CA ARG A 138 8.06 -3.20 17.64
C ARG A 138 7.43 -2.47 18.81
N ARG A 139 6.16 -2.08 18.68
CA ARG A 139 5.38 -1.61 19.83
C ARG A 139 4.67 -2.83 20.42
N ALA A 140 5.24 -3.40 21.48
CA ALA A 140 4.48 -4.25 22.38
C ALA A 140 3.48 -3.35 23.13
N ARG A 141 2.24 -3.81 23.28
CA ARG A 141 1.33 -3.22 24.27
C ARG A 141 1.86 -3.49 25.66
#